data_AF-A0A9D5EAZ4-F1
#
_entry.id   AF-A0A9D5EAZ4-F1
#
_cell.length_a   1.000
_cell.length_b   1.000
_cell.length_c   1.000
_cell.angle_alpha   90.00
_cell.angle_beta   90.00
_cell.angle_gamma   90.00
#
_symmetry.space_group_name_H-M   'P 1'
#
loop_
_entity.id
_entity.type
_entity.pdbx_description
1 polymer ?
#
loop_
_entity_poly.entity_id
_entity_poly.type
_entity_poly.pdbx_seq_one_letter_code
_entity_poly.pdbx_strand_id
1 'polypeptide(L)'
;MPHPKRSEPSVAGWRRLYEAALKFRDQAPWLRFTDADLFSVEMPETGESAYCAVMGAAGLEYGLLAHRGPSGLLAYSLMVEAAVDRDEVLLIQDGVSFSLVDRQYLDDADRAVHALLGLRFRGRGAWPLFRRHRPNLLPSRLEIGDVEFLATCLEQTCLLAGDASAGSLPMDAGEGRVVVRRRDGNGSWETATVSLPPLHLEVAFDRARLERARRRFRLVAQHWEVRLLALVPLAGEKGEPAFWGRMLLCVDRESGFILPCNVLDPADSVQDAFLGAIEGAGIIPETLSLTSLLLEQQLRPVAAALEIKLQLVAKLPELDAAATALKTRFG
;
A
#
# COMPACT_ATOMS: atom_id res chain seq x y z
N MET A 1 -11.30 -21.94 -6.28
CA MET A 1 -11.32 -21.69 -7.74
C MET A 1 -9.91 -21.84 -8.26
N PRO A 2 -9.65 -22.38 -9.46
CA PRO A 2 -8.30 -22.33 -10.02
C PRO A 2 -7.88 -20.87 -10.21
N HIS A 3 -6.75 -20.48 -9.63
CA HIS A 3 -6.22 -19.12 -9.75
C HIS A 3 -5.99 -18.81 -11.24
N PRO A 4 -6.35 -17.61 -11.73
CA PRO A 4 -6.03 -17.24 -13.10
C PRO A 4 -4.51 -17.33 -13.30
N LYS A 5 -4.09 -18.07 -14.34
CA LYS A 5 -2.67 -18.10 -14.75
C LYS A 5 -2.19 -16.65 -14.87
N ARG A 6 -1.11 -16.31 -14.17
CA ARG A 6 -0.41 -15.03 -14.37
C ARG A 6 -0.17 -14.83 -15.86
N SER A 7 -0.74 -13.77 -16.43
CA SER A 7 -0.51 -13.40 -17.83
C SER A 7 0.82 -12.67 -17.92
N GLU A 8 1.78 -13.31 -18.58
CA GLU A 8 3.10 -12.72 -18.80
C GLU A 8 3.01 -11.51 -19.74
N PRO A 9 3.72 -10.40 -19.46
CA PRO A 9 3.72 -9.25 -20.36
C PRO A 9 4.39 -9.56 -21.70
N SER A 10 3.88 -8.96 -22.77
CA SER A 10 4.46 -9.12 -24.10
C SER A 10 5.81 -8.41 -24.23
N VAL A 11 6.65 -8.85 -25.18
CA VAL A 11 7.92 -8.16 -25.50
C VAL A 11 7.69 -6.70 -25.89
N ALA A 12 6.58 -6.40 -26.58
CA ALA A 12 6.22 -5.04 -26.98
C ALA A 12 5.86 -4.17 -25.77
N GLY A 13 5.06 -4.68 -24.83
CA GLY A 13 4.71 -3.98 -23.59
C GLY A 13 5.95 -3.70 -22.73
N TRP A 14 6.84 -4.69 -22.59
CA TRP A 14 8.13 -4.49 -21.93
C TRP A 14 8.97 -3.41 -22.62
N ARG A 15 9.08 -3.44 -23.96
CA ARG A 15 9.84 -2.43 -24.70
C ARG A 15 9.30 -1.01 -24.44
N ARG A 16 7.97 -0.82 -24.53
CA ARG A 16 7.31 0.46 -24.24
C ARG A 16 7.62 0.96 -22.83
N LEU A 17 7.49 0.08 -21.82
CA LEU A 17 7.78 0.44 -20.42
C LEU A 17 9.24 0.87 -20.22
N TYR A 18 10.20 0.13 -20.77
CA TYR A 18 11.61 0.48 -20.64
C TYR A 18 11.96 1.76 -21.41
N GLU A 19 11.41 1.98 -22.59
CA GLU A 19 11.59 3.25 -23.33
C GLU A 19 11.07 4.44 -22.50
N ALA A 20 9.90 4.32 -21.89
CA ALA A 20 9.35 5.35 -21.00
C ALA A 20 10.21 5.57 -19.75
N ALA A 21 10.68 4.50 -19.11
CA ALA A 21 11.55 4.57 -17.92
C ALA A 21 12.92 5.21 -18.22
N LEU A 22 13.50 4.93 -19.39
CA LEU A 22 14.76 5.54 -19.81
C LEU A 22 14.60 7.01 -20.16
N LYS A 23 13.50 7.37 -20.84
CA LYS A 23 13.15 8.77 -21.05
C LYS A 23 12.96 9.52 -19.73
N PHE A 24 12.27 8.90 -18.77
CA PHE A 24 12.10 9.46 -17.42
C PHE A 24 13.46 9.72 -16.77
N ARG A 25 14.35 8.72 -16.78
CA ARG A 25 15.71 8.87 -16.23
C ARG A 25 16.46 10.03 -16.90
N ASP A 26 16.44 10.09 -18.22
CA ASP A 26 17.20 11.07 -19.00
C ASP A 26 16.64 12.50 -18.82
N GLN A 27 15.34 12.65 -18.56
CA GLN A 27 14.70 13.93 -18.25
C GLN A 27 14.87 14.38 -16.79
N ALA A 28 15.19 13.44 -15.89
CA ALA A 28 15.38 13.70 -14.46
C ALA A 28 14.23 14.52 -13.81
N PRO A 29 12.97 14.06 -13.88
CA PRO A 29 11.81 14.82 -13.42
C PRO A 29 11.89 15.18 -11.94
N TRP A 30 12.58 14.40 -11.11
CA TRP A 30 12.83 14.70 -9.70
C TRP A 30 13.59 16.02 -9.44
N LEU A 31 14.14 16.68 -10.46
CA LEU A 31 14.67 18.04 -10.35
C LEU A 31 13.56 19.11 -10.35
N ARG A 32 12.33 18.73 -10.69
CA ARG A 32 11.15 19.60 -10.80
C ARG A 32 10.01 19.19 -9.89
N PHE A 33 9.92 17.90 -9.57
CA PHE A 33 8.89 17.32 -8.71
C PHE A 33 9.48 16.75 -7.44
N THR A 34 8.70 16.83 -6.38
CA THR A 34 8.88 16.11 -5.12
C THR A 34 7.89 14.96 -5.01
N ASP A 35 8.09 14.13 -4.00
CA ASP A 35 7.17 13.05 -3.63
C ASP A 35 5.84 13.57 -3.05
N ALA A 36 5.74 14.87 -2.74
CA ALA A 36 4.49 15.54 -2.37
C ALA A 36 3.70 16.08 -3.57
N ASP A 37 4.32 16.21 -4.76
CA ASP A 37 3.70 16.74 -5.98
C ASP A 37 2.85 15.66 -6.69
N LEU A 38 1.72 15.31 -6.09
CA LEU A 38 0.83 14.25 -6.58
C LEU A 38 -0.02 14.69 -7.78
N PHE A 39 0.02 13.95 -8.88
CA PHE A 39 -0.92 14.09 -10.00
C PHE A 39 -1.58 12.76 -10.32
N SER A 40 -2.72 12.79 -11.02
CA SER A 40 -3.43 11.59 -11.45
C SER A 40 -3.27 11.36 -12.95
N VAL A 41 -3.22 10.10 -13.36
CA VAL A 41 -3.36 9.67 -14.75
C VAL A 41 -4.57 8.74 -14.84
N GLU A 42 -5.55 9.10 -15.67
CA GLU A 42 -6.70 8.25 -15.94
C GLU A 42 -6.33 7.22 -17.02
N MET A 43 -6.44 5.94 -16.68
CA MET A 43 -6.11 4.84 -17.57
C MET A 43 -7.15 4.76 -18.70
N PRO A 44 -6.76 4.88 -19.99
CA PRO A 44 -7.72 4.98 -21.08
C PRO A 44 -8.66 3.78 -21.25
N GLU A 45 -8.19 2.58 -20.91
CA GLU A 45 -8.94 1.34 -21.14
C GLU A 45 -9.92 1.02 -20.00
N THR A 46 -9.59 1.45 -18.77
CA THR A 46 -10.33 1.05 -17.57
C THR A 46 -11.03 2.22 -16.87
N GLY A 47 -10.65 3.47 -17.18
CA GLY A 47 -11.05 4.66 -16.42
C GLY A 47 -10.46 4.71 -15.00
N GLU A 48 -9.59 3.77 -14.65
CA GLU A 48 -8.96 3.71 -13.33
C GLU A 48 -7.96 4.87 -13.17
N SER A 49 -7.97 5.51 -12.00
CA SER A 49 -7.01 6.58 -11.69
C SER A 49 -5.69 6.01 -11.14
N ALA A 50 -4.58 6.56 -11.62
CA ALA A 50 -3.24 6.31 -11.13
C ALA A 50 -2.68 7.59 -10.48
N TYR A 51 -2.56 7.61 -9.16
CA TYR A 51 -2.01 8.77 -8.45
C TYR A 51 -0.48 8.62 -8.38
N CYS A 52 0.21 9.47 -9.12
CA CYS A 52 1.63 9.39 -9.41
C CYS A 52 2.41 10.37 -8.55
N ALA A 53 3.42 9.87 -7.84
CA ALA A 53 4.38 10.64 -7.05
C ALA A 53 5.80 10.38 -7.58
N VAL A 54 6.53 11.46 -7.88
CA VAL A 54 7.91 11.38 -8.38
C VAL A 54 8.88 11.34 -7.21
N MET A 55 9.71 10.30 -7.17
CA MET A 55 10.74 10.14 -6.14
C MET A 55 12.08 10.70 -6.62
N GLY A 56 12.83 11.31 -5.71
CA GLY A 56 14.24 11.67 -5.93
C GLY A 56 14.65 13.09 -5.59
N ALA A 57 13.72 13.96 -5.19
CA ALA A 57 14.04 15.32 -4.77
C ALA A 57 15.07 15.35 -3.61
N ALA A 58 15.01 14.38 -2.70
CA ALA A 58 15.96 14.23 -1.59
C ALA A 58 17.28 13.53 -1.97
N GLY A 59 17.43 13.06 -3.22
CA GLY A 59 18.66 12.41 -3.71
C GLY A 59 18.95 11.00 -3.16
N LEU A 60 18.00 10.38 -2.47
CA LEU A 60 18.17 9.04 -1.87
C LEU A 60 17.76 7.92 -2.84
N GLU A 61 16.62 8.07 -3.51
CA GLU A 61 16.05 7.09 -4.43
C GLU A 61 15.39 7.81 -5.60
N TYR A 62 15.56 7.33 -6.83
CA TYR A 62 15.00 7.96 -8.02
C TYR A 62 13.98 7.03 -8.66
N GLY A 63 12.79 7.55 -8.97
CA GLY A 63 11.72 6.69 -9.48
C GLY A 63 10.35 7.34 -9.56
N LEU A 64 9.35 6.51 -9.80
CA LEU A 64 7.94 6.87 -9.79
C LEU A 64 7.17 5.83 -8.99
N LEU A 65 6.32 6.27 -8.07
CA LEU A 65 5.29 5.44 -7.45
C LEU A 65 3.91 5.84 -7.99
N ALA A 66 3.23 4.91 -8.64
CA ALA A 66 1.89 5.10 -9.18
C ALA A 66 0.89 4.29 -8.35
N HIS A 67 0.20 4.97 -7.45
CA HIS A 67 -0.81 4.44 -6.55
C HIS A 67 -2.11 4.16 -7.31
N ARG A 68 -2.67 2.95 -7.16
CA ARG A 68 -3.84 2.52 -7.94
C ARG A 68 -5.14 2.86 -7.21
N GLY A 69 -5.97 3.66 -7.87
CA GLY A 69 -7.33 3.97 -7.43
C GLY A 69 -7.41 4.58 -6.02
N PRO A 70 -8.62 4.58 -5.43
CA PRO A 70 -8.85 5.15 -4.10
C PRO A 70 -8.04 4.46 -2.98
N SER A 71 -7.85 3.14 -3.07
CA SER A 71 -7.05 2.36 -2.09
C SER A 71 -5.59 2.82 -2.07
N GLY A 72 -4.97 2.93 -3.25
CA GLY A 72 -3.61 3.41 -3.36
C GLY A 72 -3.46 4.88 -2.91
N LEU A 73 -4.44 5.72 -3.23
CA LEU A 73 -4.46 7.12 -2.79
C LEU A 73 -4.55 7.23 -1.26
N LEU A 74 -5.40 6.43 -0.62
CA LEU A 74 -5.49 6.38 0.84
C LEU A 74 -4.15 5.98 1.46
N ALA A 75 -3.48 4.96 0.90
CA ALA A 75 -2.17 4.54 1.36
C ALA A 75 -1.13 5.67 1.23
N TYR A 76 -1.11 6.38 0.11
CA TYR A 76 -0.26 7.57 -0.08
C TYR A 76 -0.54 8.64 0.98
N SER A 77 -1.80 9.04 1.16
CA SER A 77 -2.15 10.10 2.11
C SER A 77 -1.75 9.76 3.53
N LEU A 78 -1.99 8.53 3.96
CA LEU A 78 -1.60 8.04 5.29
C LEU A 78 -0.07 8.11 5.49
N MET A 79 0.71 7.77 4.46
CA MET A 79 2.17 7.85 4.50
C MET A 79 2.67 9.31 4.59
N VAL A 80 2.10 10.21 3.80
CA VAL A 80 2.49 11.64 3.78
C VAL A 80 2.12 12.34 5.08
N GLU A 81 0.96 12.03 5.65
CA GLU A 81 0.51 12.59 6.93
C GLU A 81 1.24 12.00 8.15
N ALA A 82 2.15 11.05 7.94
CA ALA A 82 2.80 10.26 9.00
C ALA A 82 1.79 9.64 9.99
N ALA A 83 0.60 9.30 9.48
CA ALA A 83 -0.55 8.82 10.26
C ALA A 83 -0.59 7.28 10.40
N VAL A 84 0.47 6.60 9.95
CA VAL A 84 0.61 5.13 10.00
C VAL A 84 1.92 4.72 10.66
N ASP A 85 1.88 3.61 11.39
CA ASP A 85 3.09 3.02 11.94
C ASP A 85 3.98 2.48 10.81
N ARG A 86 5.30 2.42 11.05
CA ARG A 86 6.28 1.93 10.08
C ARG A 86 5.94 0.51 9.59
N ASP A 87 5.46 -0.33 10.50
CA ASP A 87 5.06 -1.71 10.20
C ASP A 87 3.81 -1.74 9.29
N GLU A 88 2.91 -0.74 9.36
CA GLU A 88 1.69 -0.67 8.56
C GLU A 88 1.91 -0.08 7.17
N VAL A 89 2.90 0.80 6.99
CA VAL A 89 3.27 1.37 5.68
C VAL A 89 3.50 0.28 4.63
N LEU A 90 4.10 -0.84 5.03
CA LEU A 90 4.38 -1.97 4.12
C LEU A 90 3.13 -2.77 3.76
N LEU A 91 2.08 -2.69 4.57
CA LEU A 91 0.88 -3.51 4.46
C LEU A 91 -0.22 -2.87 3.60
N ILE A 92 -0.19 -1.55 3.45
CA ILE A 92 -1.27 -0.79 2.81
C ILE A 92 -0.99 -0.39 1.36
N GLN A 93 0.24 -0.55 0.87
CA GLN A 93 0.59 -0.09 -0.47
C GLN A 93 -0.20 -0.85 -1.56
N ASP A 94 -0.89 -0.08 -2.40
CA ASP A 94 -1.50 -0.57 -3.63
C ASP A 94 -1.08 0.30 -4.80
N GLY A 95 -0.12 -0.19 -5.58
CA GLY A 95 0.50 0.60 -6.63
C GLY A 95 1.44 -0.20 -7.51
N VAL A 96 2.02 0.47 -8.49
CA VAL A 96 3.17 -0.02 -9.25
C VAL A 96 4.29 1.01 -9.16
N SER A 97 5.52 0.53 -9.12
CA SER A 97 6.69 1.38 -8.93
C SER A 97 7.73 1.13 -10.01
N PHE A 98 8.43 2.21 -10.35
CA PHE A 98 9.67 2.23 -11.07
C PHE A 98 10.74 2.84 -10.17
N SER A 99 11.89 2.18 -10.05
CA SER A 99 13.05 2.71 -9.33
C SER A 99 14.33 2.48 -10.11
N LEU A 100 15.27 3.42 -9.98
CA LEU A 100 16.63 3.27 -10.48
C LEU A 100 17.52 2.73 -9.37
N VAL A 101 18.02 1.51 -9.55
CA VAL A 101 18.75 0.77 -8.52
C VAL A 101 20.14 0.35 -8.97
N ASP A 102 20.93 -0.15 -8.02
CA ASP A 102 22.15 -0.89 -8.30
C ASP A 102 21.83 -2.32 -8.76
N ARG A 103 22.72 -2.89 -9.57
CA ARG A 103 22.57 -4.23 -10.15
C ARG A 103 22.27 -5.32 -9.11
N GLN A 104 22.76 -5.17 -7.88
CA GLN A 104 22.60 -6.15 -6.80
C GLN A 104 21.15 -6.32 -6.32
N TYR A 105 20.29 -5.34 -6.57
CA TYR A 105 18.87 -5.38 -6.16
C TYR A 105 17.97 -6.06 -7.20
N LEU A 106 18.51 -6.45 -8.36
CA LEU A 106 17.78 -7.19 -9.39
C LEU A 106 17.84 -8.69 -9.12
N ASP A 107 16.74 -9.39 -9.38
CA ASP A 107 16.73 -10.84 -9.44
C ASP A 107 17.08 -11.36 -10.86
N ASP A 108 17.12 -12.69 -11.04
CA ASP A 108 17.47 -13.28 -12.34
C ASP A 108 16.45 -13.00 -13.43
N ALA A 109 15.16 -12.88 -13.11
CA ALA A 109 14.17 -12.59 -14.15
C ALA A 109 14.11 -11.12 -14.51
N ASP A 110 14.37 -10.21 -13.56
CA ASP A 110 14.57 -8.79 -13.90
C ASP A 110 15.70 -8.67 -14.93
N ARG A 111 16.81 -9.38 -14.69
CA ARG A 111 17.92 -9.49 -15.65
C ARG A 111 17.54 -10.16 -16.95
N ALA A 112 16.66 -11.17 -16.92
CA ALA A 112 16.19 -11.86 -18.12
C ALA A 112 15.40 -10.92 -19.04
N VAL A 113 14.57 -10.02 -18.49
CA VAL A 113 13.86 -9.00 -19.27
C VAL A 113 14.84 -8.03 -19.94
N HIS A 114 15.89 -7.58 -19.23
CA HIS A 114 16.95 -6.76 -19.83
C HIS A 114 17.62 -7.45 -21.03
N ALA A 115 17.97 -8.74 -20.87
CA ALA A 115 18.59 -9.53 -21.92
C ALA A 115 17.65 -9.75 -23.11
N LEU A 116 16.37 -10.04 -22.85
CA LEU A 116 15.31 -10.20 -23.85
C LEU A 116 15.15 -8.96 -24.72
N LEU A 117 15.27 -7.77 -24.12
CA LEU A 117 15.19 -6.49 -24.83
C LEU A 117 16.53 -6.03 -25.43
N GLY A 118 17.63 -6.75 -25.20
CA GLY A 118 18.97 -6.35 -25.65
C GLY A 118 19.53 -5.10 -24.95
N LEU A 119 18.98 -4.75 -23.77
CA LEU A 119 19.36 -3.54 -23.04
C LEU A 119 20.59 -3.78 -22.16
N ARG A 120 21.45 -2.76 -22.04
CA ARG A 120 22.66 -2.79 -21.21
C ARG A 120 22.75 -1.54 -20.37
N PHE A 121 22.99 -1.72 -19.08
CA PHE A 121 23.13 -0.65 -18.11
C PHE A 121 24.51 -0.70 -17.46
N ARG A 122 25.04 0.47 -17.08
CA ARG A 122 26.34 0.64 -16.44
C ARG A 122 26.24 1.74 -15.39
N GLY A 123 27.03 1.61 -14.33
CA GLY A 123 27.04 2.56 -13.21
C GLY A 123 26.08 2.18 -12.08
N ARG A 124 26.21 2.91 -10.97
CA ARG A 124 25.31 2.83 -9.81
C ARG A 124 24.01 3.57 -10.12
N GLY A 125 22.89 3.09 -9.57
CA GLY A 125 21.57 3.72 -9.73
C GLY A 125 21.13 3.86 -11.19
N ALA A 126 21.54 2.94 -12.07
CA ALA A 126 21.29 3.03 -13.51
C ALA A 126 20.32 1.95 -14.02
N TRP A 127 19.95 0.99 -13.17
CA TRP A 127 19.18 -0.18 -13.55
C TRP A 127 17.70 0.04 -13.23
N PRO A 128 16.80 -0.02 -14.21
CA PRO A 128 15.37 -0.02 -13.95
C PRO A 128 14.94 -1.25 -13.15
N LEU A 129 14.19 -1.00 -12.08
CA LEU A 129 13.50 -2.01 -11.27
C LEU A 129 12.02 -1.68 -11.28
N PHE A 130 11.18 -2.70 -11.53
CA PHE A 130 9.74 -2.54 -11.55
C PHE A 130 9.08 -3.50 -10.55
N ARG A 131 8.19 -2.97 -9.70
CA ARG A 131 7.49 -3.78 -8.69
C ARG A 131 6.00 -3.43 -8.61
N ARG A 132 5.18 -4.47 -8.48
CA ARG A 132 3.76 -4.41 -8.13
C ARG A 132 3.63 -4.55 -6.62
N HIS A 133 3.02 -3.53 -6.02
CA HIS A 133 2.68 -3.48 -4.61
C HIS A 133 1.19 -3.80 -4.45
N ARG A 134 0.88 -4.74 -3.58
CA ARG A 134 -0.49 -5.10 -3.24
C ARG A 134 -0.58 -5.18 -1.72
N PRO A 135 -1.71 -4.77 -1.10
CA PRO A 135 -1.86 -4.83 0.34
C PRO A 135 -1.53 -6.23 0.89
N ASN A 136 -0.85 -6.26 2.03
CA ASN A 136 -0.41 -7.46 2.75
C ASN A 136 0.60 -8.38 2.02
N LEU A 137 0.93 -8.14 0.76
CA LEU A 137 1.86 -8.97 -0.02
C LEU A 137 3.25 -8.34 -0.09
N LEU A 138 4.29 -9.16 -0.30
CA LEU A 138 5.59 -8.60 -0.67
C LEU A 138 5.56 -8.01 -2.08
N PRO A 139 6.37 -6.95 -2.34
CA PRO A 139 6.55 -6.43 -3.69
C PRO A 139 6.91 -7.54 -4.67
N SER A 140 6.18 -7.59 -5.78
CA SER A 140 6.26 -8.67 -6.76
C SER A 140 6.52 -8.14 -8.17
N ARG A 141 6.76 -9.03 -9.12
CA ARG A 141 6.95 -8.64 -10.53
C ARG A 141 5.65 -8.13 -11.14
N LEU A 142 5.79 -7.29 -12.17
CA LEU A 142 4.65 -6.78 -12.91
C LEU A 142 3.97 -7.88 -13.73
N GLU A 143 2.65 -7.85 -13.75
CA GLU A 143 1.81 -8.61 -14.68
C GLU A 143 1.46 -7.77 -15.92
N ILE A 144 0.85 -8.36 -16.94
CA ILE A 144 0.58 -7.66 -18.22
C ILE A 144 -0.12 -6.30 -18.04
N GLY A 145 -1.14 -6.24 -17.18
CA GLY A 145 -1.88 -5.00 -16.90
C GLY A 145 -1.03 -3.96 -16.17
N ASP A 146 -0.14 -4.41 -15.29
CA ASP A 146 0.76 -3.52 -14.54
C ASP A 146 1.79 -2.85 -15.46
N VAL A 147 2.27 -3.57 -16.49
CA VAL A 147 3.23 -3.03 -17.48
C VAL A 147 2.63 -1.89 -18.27
N GLU A 148 1.42 -2.07 -18.82
CA GLU A 148 0.74 -1.03 -19.60
C GLU A 148 0.34 0.17 -18.73
N PHE A 149 -0.08 -0.11 -17.49
CA PHE A 149 -0.41 0.90 -16.50
C PHE A 149 0.81 1.78 -16.18
N LEU A 150 1.93 1.18 -15.78
CA LEU A 150 3.13 1.92 -15.39
C LEU A 150 3.77 2.64 -16.59
N ALA A 151 3.76 2.04 -17.79
CA ALA A 151 4.25 2.69 -19.00
C ALA A 151 3.50 3.99 -19.29
N THR A 152 2.16 3.94 -19.19
CA THR A 152 1.31 5.12 -19.38
C THR A 152 1.60 6.20 -18.33
N CYS A 153 1.79 5.81 -17.07
CA CYS A 153 2.15 6.74 -16.00
C CYS A 153 3.49 7.43 -16.26
N LEU A 154 4.53 6.67 -16.63
CA LEU A 154 5.85 7.21 -16.94
C LEU A 154 5.83 8.14 -18.15
N GLU A 155 5.11 7.78 -19.21
CA GLU A 155 4.95 8.62 -20.40
C GLU A 155 4.30 9.96 -20.06
N GLN A 156 3.20 9.95 -19.30
CA GLN A 156 2.54 11.19 -18.88
C GLN A 156 3.41 12.00 -17.92
N THR A 157 4.17 11.34 -17.04
CA THR A 157 5.14 12.02 -16.18
C THR A 157 6.20 12.76 -17.02
N CYS A 158 6.75 12.11 -18.04
CA CYS A 158 7.73 12.71 -18.94
C CYS A 158 7.16 13.87 -19.76
N LEU A 159 5.88 13.80 -20.14
CA LEU A 159 5.21 14.89 -20.85
C LEU A 159 5.03 16.10 -19.93
N LEU A 160 4.53 15.89 -18.72
CA LEU A 160 4.42 16.95 -17.71
C LEU A 160 5.79 17.55 -17.38
N ALA A 161 6.81 16.72 -17.18
CA ALA A 161 8.16 17.16 -16.92
C ALA A 161 8.74 17.99 -18.07
N GLY A 162 8.43 17.64 -19.32
CA GLY A 162 8.97 18.29 -20.53
C GLY A 162 8.31 19.61 -20.91
N ASP A 163 7.15 19.94 -20.34
CA ASP A 163 6.45 21.19 -20.65
C ASP A 163 7.11 22.38 -19.94
N ALA A 164 8.08 22.99 -20.62
CA ALA A 164 8.86 24.13 -20.13
C ALA A 164 8.08 25.47 -20.14
N SER A 165 6.83 25.50 -20.62
CA SER A 165 6.03 26.74 -20.69
C SER A 165 5.26 27.04 -19.39
N ALA A 166 5.17 26.08 -18.48
CA ALA A 166 4.55 26.23 -17.17
C ALA A 166 5.61 26.60 -16.12
N GLY A 167 5.78 27.89 -15.83
CA GLY A 167 6.69 28.43 -14.79
C GLY A 167 6.45 27.92 -13.36
N SER A 168 5.41 27.11 -13.19
CA SER A 168 5.19 26.13 -12.14
C SER A 168 4.29 25.09 -12.80
N LEU A 169 4.59 23.80 -12.70
CA LEU A 169 3.63 22.77 -13.11
C LEU A 169 2.26 23.11 -12.49
N PRO A 170 1.13 22.80 -13.15
CA PRO A 170 -0.21 23.13 -12.66
C PRO A 170 -0.60 22.35 -11.39
N MET A 171 0.37 21.85 -10.63
CA MET A 171 0.22 21.04 -9.42
C MET A 171 -0.43 21.80 -8.26
N ASP A 172 -0.48 23.12 -8.31
CA ASP A 172 -1.40 23.88 -7.48
C ASP A 172 -2.84 23.71 -8.00
N ALA A 173 -3.42 22.55 -7.69
CA ALA A 173 -4.80 22.24 -7.98
C ALA A 173 -5.78 22.96 -7.02
N GLY A 174 -5.27 23.59 -5.96
CA GLY A 174 -6.03 24.01 -4.79
C GLY A 174 -6.34 22.87 -3.81
N GLU A 175 -6.75 23.23 -2.60
CA GLU A 175 -7.05 22.29 -1.51
C GLU A 175 -8.12 21.26 -1.93
N GLY A 176 -7.84 19.97 -1.65
CA GLY A 176 -8.76 18.87 -1.96
C GLY A 176 -8.92 18.52 -3.45
N ARG A 177 -8.03 19.02 -4.31
CA ARG A 177 -8.06 18.78 -5.76
C ARG A 177 -6.74 18.20 -6.26
N VAL A 178 -6.77 17.61 -7.45
CA VAL A 178 -5.60 17.01 -8.09
C VAL A 178 -5.61 17.29 -9.59
N VAL A 179 -4.41 17.51 -10.14
CA VAL A 179 -4.21 17.57 -11.59
C VAL A 179 -4.40 16.19 -12.17
N VAL A 180 -5.18 16.05 -13.23
CA VAL A 180 -5.39 14.78 -13.93
C VAL A 180 -4.98 14.88 -15.40
N ARG A 181 -4.25 13.87 -15.87
CA ARG A 181 -4.03 13.59 -17.30
C ARG A 181 -5.04 12.54 -17.74
N ARG A 182 -5.88 12.89 -18.70
CA ARG A 182 -6.92 11.99 -19.24
C ARG A 182 -7.07 12.18 -20.75
N ARG A 183 -7.79 11.29 -21.42
CA ARG A 183 -8.14 11.46 -22.83
C ARG A 183 -9.49 12.18 -22.96
N ASP A 184 -9.55 13.15 -23.85
CA ASP A 184 -10.80 13.80 -24.24
C ASP A 184 -11.67 12.87 -25.10
N GLY A 185 -12.86 13.34 -25.50
CA GLY A 185 -13.77 12.59 -26.38
C GLY A 185 -13.20 12.28 -27.77
N ASN A 186 -12.09 12.92 -28.17
CA ASN A 186 -11.37 12.67 -29.42
C ASN A 186 -10.16 11.74 -29.23
N GLY A 187 -9.93 11.23 -28.02
CA GLY A 187 -8.80 10.37 -27.68
C GLY A 187 -7.47 11.11 -27.49
N SER A 188 -7.47 12.45 -27.49
CA SER A 188 -6.28 13.27 -27.26
C SER A 188 -6.05 13.50 -25.76
N TRP A 189 -4.79 13.51 -25.33
CA TRP A 189 -4.47 13.74 -23.92
C TRP A 189 -4.65 15.22 -23.53
N GLU A 190 -5.44 15.48 -22.50
CA GLU A 190 -5.64 16.80 -21.90
C GLU A 190 -5.20 16.83 -20.43
N THR A 191 -4.98 18.04 -19.91
CA THR A 191 -4.81 18.30 -18.47
C THR A 191 -6.09 18.91 -17.93
N ALA A 192 -6.60 18.36 -16.83
CA ALA A 192 -7.73 18.91 -16.11
C ALA A 192 -7.46 18.93 -14.60
N THR A 193 -8.33 19.58 -13.83
CA THR A 193 -8.27 19.58 -12.36
C THR A 193 -9.58 19.05 -11.79
N VAL A 194 -9.49 17.95 -11.04
CA VAL A 194 -10.65 17.26 -10.45
C VAL A 194 -10.55 17.26 -8.94
N SER A 195 -11.68 17.09 -8.24
CA SER A 195 -11.68 16.87 -6.80
C SER A 195 -11.06 15.51 -6.49
N LEU A 196 -10.26 15.45 -5.43
CA LEU A 196 -9.81 14.16 -4.90
C LEU A 196 -11.05 13.36 -4.44
N PRO A 197 -11.08 12.04 -4.71
CA PRO A 197 -12.13 11.21 -4.16
C PRO A 197 -12.02 11.19 -2.62
N PRO A 198 -13.13 10.95 -1.90
CA PRO A 198 -13.08 10.81 -0.45
C PRO A 198 -12.14 9.67 -0.07
N LEU A 199 -11.26 9.94 0.88
CA LEU A 199 -10.37 8.95 1.49
C LEU A 199 -11.19 8.12 2.49
N HIS A 200 -11.83 7.06 1.99
CA HIS A 200 -12.57 6.12 2.81
C HIS A 200 -11.90 4.74 2.79
N LEU A 201 -11.67 4.20 3.99
CA LEU A 201 -11.31 2.80 4.14
C LEU A 201 -12.58 1.95 4.09
N GLU A 202 -12.77 1.22 2.99
CA GLU A 202 -13.83 0.21 2.92
C GLU A 202 -13.48 -0.96 3.85
N VAL A 203 -14.30 -1.12 4.90
CA VAL A 203 -14.13 -2.18 5.90
C VAL A 203 -15.28 -3.18 5.74
N ALA A 204 -14.94 -4.40 5.33
CA ALA A 204 -15.86 -5.53 5.29
C ALA A 204 -15.53 -6.51 6.42
N PHE A 205 -16.56 -7.03 7.10
CA PHE A 205 -16.44 -8.05 8.15
C PHE A 205 -17.72 -8.89 8.21
N ASP A 206 -17.63 -10.10 8.78
CA ASP A 206 -18.79 -10.99 8.92
C ASP A 206 -19.76 -10.44 10.00
N ARG A 207 -20.79 -9.72 9.53
CA ARG A 207 -21.86 -9.19 10.38
C ARG A 207 -22.62 -10.29 11.12
N ALA A 208 -22.79 -11.47 10.52
CA ALA A 208 -23.47 -12.57 11.19
C ALA A 208 -22.61 -13.15 12.32
N ARG A 209 -21.29 -13.21 12.14
CA ARG A 209 -20.33 -13.58 13.20
C ARG A 209 -20.35 -12.57 14.34
N LEU A 210 -20.32 -11.28 14.02
CA LEU A 210 -20.44 -10.21 15.03
C LEU A 210 -21.71 -10.36 15.87
N GLU A 211 -22.86 -10.58 15.22
CA GLU A 211 -24.14 -10.76 15.93
C GLU A 211 -24.14 -12.00 16.83
N ARG A 212 -23.50 -13.09 16.40
CA ARG A 212 -23.30 -14.28 17.26
C ARG A 212 -22.45 -13.95 18.47
N ALA A 213 -21.33 -13.25 18.29
CA ALA A 213 -20.45 -12.83 19.39
C ALA A 213 -21.20 -11.94 20.38
N ARG A 214 -21.94 -10.93 19.89
CA ARG A 214 -22.75 -10.01 20.69
C ARG A 214 -23.79 -10.70 21.56
N ARG A 215 -24.42 -11.76 21.06
CA ARG A 215 -25.43 -12.53 21.82
C ARG A 215 -24.81 -13.51 22.82
N ARG A 216 -23.64 -14.05 22.49
CA ARG A 216 -22.99 -15.12 23.25
C ARG A 216 -22.18 -14.58 24.43
N PHE A 217 -21.45 -13.50 24.22
CA PHE A 217 -20.47 -12.98 25.17
C PHE A 217 -21.00 -11.72 25.86
N ARG A 218 -20.48 -11.46 27.06
CA ARG A 218 -20.86 -10.28 27.86
C ARG A 218 -19.78 -9.21 27.72
N LEU A 219 -20.25 -7.96 27.68
CA LEU A 219 -19.40 -6.80 27.92
C LEU A 219 -18.92 -6.85 29.36
N VAL A 220 -17.61 -6.79 29.57
CA VAL A 220 -16.96 -6.79 30.89
C VAL A 220 -16.03 -5.59 31.02
N ALA A 221 -15.85 -5.10 32.24
CA ALA A 221 -14.95 -3.98 32.55
C ALA A 221 -13.47 -4.40 32.48
N GLN A 222 -13.05 -4.87 31.31
CA GLN A 222 -11.64 -5.11 30.95
C GLN A 222 -11.18 -4.06 29.94
N HIS A 223 -9.88 -3.78 29.99
CA HIS A 223 -9.21 -2.88 29.07
C HIS A 223 -8.17 -3.68 28.28
N TRP A 224 -8.33 -3.78 26.97
CA TRP A 224 -7.29 -4.38 26.13
C TRP A 224 -6.47 -3.34 25.38
N GLU A 225 -5.18 -3.62 25.25
CA GLU A 225 -4.27 -2.94 24.33
C GLU A 225 -4.19 -3.75 23.03
N VAL A 226 -4.27 -3.09 21.89
CA VAL A 226 -4.33 -3.75 20.57
C VAL A 226 -3.38 -3.09 19.58
N ARG A 227 -2.63 -3.92 18.84
CA ARG A 227 -1.76 -3.49 17.74
C ARG A 227 -1.69 -4.55 16.65
N LEU A 228 -1.70 -4.11 15.39
CA LEU A 228 -1.33 -4.96 14.27
C LEU A 228 0.19 -4.98 14.14
N LEU A 229 0.80 -6.14 14.31
CA LEU A 229 2.23 -6.33 14.15
C LEU A 229 2.54 -6.88 12.76
N ALA A 230 3.50 -6.26 12.07
CA ALA A 230 4.19 -6.92 10.97
C ALA A 230 5.25 -7.86 11.54
N LEU A 231 5.24 -9.10 11.07
CA LEU A 231 6.21 -10.14 11.37
C LEU A 231 7.19 -10.27 10.20
N VAL A 232 7.93 -11.38 10.15
CA VAL A 232 8.82 -11.72 9.05
C VAL A 232 8.03 -12.03 7.77
N PRO A 233 8.65 -11.83 6.58
CA PRO A 233 8.13 -12.37 5.32
C PRO A 233 7.86 -13.87 5.42
N LEU A 234 6.68 -14.29 4.96
CA LEU A 234 6.29 -15.69 4.86
C LEU A 234 6.16 -16.09 3.40
N ALA A 235 6.60 -17.31 3.10
CA ALA A 235 6.37 -17.90 1.78
C ALA A 235 4.87 -18.19 1.61
N GLY A 236 4.31 -17.84 0.45
CA GLY A 236 2.98 -18.28 0.07
C GLY A 236 2.96 -19.76 -0.26
N GLU A 237 1.76 -20.32 -0.44
CA GLU A 237 1.61 -21.68 -0.97
C GLU A 237 2.18 -21.79 -2.40
N LYS A 238 2.26 -23.02 -2.93
CA LYS A 238 2.89 -23.26 -4.23
C LYS A 238 2.21 -22.47 -5.35
N GLY A 239 2.90 -21.43 -5.83
CA GLY A 239 2.42 -20.54 -6.90
C GLY A 239 1.80 -19.24 -6.39
N GLU A 240 1.62 -19.09 -5.09
CA GLU A 240 1.14 -17.86 -4.45
C GLU A 240 2.30 -16.92 -4.12
N PRO A 241 2.07 -15.60 -4.12
CA PRO A 241 3.09 -14.64 -3.73
C PRO A 241 3.44 -14.79 -2.25
N ALA A 242 4.71 -14.53 -1.92
CA ALA A 242 5.11 -14.32 -0.54
C ALA A 242 4.37 -13.10 0.04
N PHE A 243 4.14 -13.13 1.35
CA PHE A 243 3.38 -12.09 2.04
C PHE A 243 4.02 -11.66 3.36
N TRP A 244 3.61 -10.49 3.85
CA TRP A 244 3.98 -10.05 5.19
C TRP A 244 3.15 -10.81 6.21
N GLY A 245 3.80 -11.66 7.02
CA GLY A 245 3.14 -12.26 8.17
C GLY A 245 2.63 -11.15 9.07
N ARG A 246 1.35 -11.21 9.45
CA ARG A 246 0.72 -10.20 10.30
C ARG A 246 0.07 -10.86 11.50
N MET A 247 -0.02 -10.15 12.61
CA MET A 247 -0.74 -10.63 13.79
C MET A 247 -1.41 -9.46 14.48
N LEU A 248 -2.71 -9.57 14.73
CA LEU A 248 -3.41 -8.66 15.62
C LEU A 248 -3.17 -9.12 17.06
N LEU A 249 -2.28 -8.44 17.76
CA LEU A 249 -1.97 -8.73 19.14
C LEU A 249 -2.94 -7.97 20.05
N CYS A 250 -3.63 -8.70 20.92
CA CYS A 250 -4.48 -8.14 21.97
C CYS A 250 -3.91 -8.55 23.33
N VAL A 251 -3.72 -7.59 24.22
CA VAL A 251 -3.17 -7.81 25.57
C VAL A 251 -4.14 -7.23 26.58
N ASP A 252 -4.53 -8.01 27.59
CA ASP A 252 -5.27 -7.50 28.74
C ASP A 252 -4.35 -6.59 29.55
N ARG A 253 -4.75 -5.32 29.70
CA ARG A 253 -3.91 -4.27 30.27
C ARG A 253 -3.66 -4.49 31.75
N GLU A 254 -4.64 -5.02 32.48
CA GLU A 254 -4.53 -5.21 33.92
C GLU A 254 -3.63 -6.40 34.29
N SER A 255 -3.70 -7.49 33.53
CA SER A 255 -2.93 -8.72 33.84
C SER A 255 -1.67 -8.92 33.00
N GLY A 256 -1.51 -8.18 31.89
CA GLY A 256 -0.49 -8.42 30.87
C GLY A 256 -0.71 -9.71 30.07
N PHE A 257 -1.88 -10.36 30.21
CA PHE A 257 -2.18 -11.61 29.53
C PHE A 257 -2.40 -11.38 28.04
N ILE A 258 -1.65 -12.10 27.21
CA ILE A 258 -1.81 -12.09 25.75
C ILE A 258 -2.99 -12.98 25.38
N LEU A 259 -3.98 -12.40 24.70
CA LEU A 259 -5.15 -13.15 24.26
C LEU A 259 -4.83 -14.08 23.09
N PRO A 260 -5.67 -15.11 22.84
CA PRO A 260 -5.51 -15.97 21.69
C PRO A 260 -5.47 -15.15 20.38
N CYS A 261 -4.39 -15.31 19.61
CA CYS A 261 -4.18 -14.65 18.34
C CYS A 261 -3.51 -15.60 17.34
N ASN A 262 -3.77 -15.40 16.05
CA ASN A 262 -3.20 -16.17 14.95
C ASN A 262 -2.39 -15.27 14.03
N VAL A 263 -1.48 -15.88 13.28
CA VAL A 263 -0.88 -15.23 12.11
C VAL A 263 -1.95 -15.12 11.03
N LEU A 264 -2.02 -13.96 10.38
CA LEU A 264 -3.03 -13.60 9.40
C LEU A 264 -2.51 -13.81 7.98
N ASP A 265 -3.30 -14.51 7.17
CA ASP A 265 -3.10 -14.65 5.73
C ASP A 265 -3.47 -13.36 4.99
N PRO A 266 -2.98 -13.13 3.75
CA PRO A 266 -3.22 -11.88 2.99
C PRO A 266 -4.68 -11.44 2.91
N ALA A 267 -5.60 -12.41 2.83
CA ALA A 267 -7.04 -12.18 2.73
C ALA A 267 -7.72 -11.95 4.09
N ASP A 268 -7.05 -12.28 5.20
CA ASP A 268 -7.62 -12.11 6.53
C ASP A 268 -7.74 -10.63 6.89
N SER A 269 -8.95 -10.27 7.31
CA SER A 269 -9.28 -8.94 7.79
C SER A 269 -8.89 -8.78 9.27
N VAL A 270 -8.49 -7.57 9.64
CA VAL A 270 -8.17 -7.22 11.03
C VAL A 270 -9.41 -7.34 11.93
N GLN A 271 -10.59 -7.10 11.36
CA GLN A 271 -11.88 -7.21 12.02
C GLN A 271 -12.21 -8.65 12.40
N ASP A 272 -11.97 -9.60 11.48
CA ASP A 272 -12.19 -11.02 11.73
C ASP A 272 -11.16 -11.59 12.73
N ALA A 273 -9.92 -11.09 12.69
CA ALA A 273 -8.92 -11.38 13.69
C ALA A 273 -9.35 -10.90 15.08
N PHE A 274 -9.89 -9.68 15.18
CA PHE A 274 -10.39 -9.12 16.43
C PHE A 274 -11.60 -9.88 16.98
N LEU A 275 -12.56 -10.24 16.12
CA LEU A 275 -13.67 -11.12 16.51
C LEU A 275 -13.17 -12.48 17.00
N GLY A 276 -12.10 -13.01 16.40
CA GLY A 276 -11.43 -14.23 16.87
C GLY A 276 -10.85 -14.08 18.28
N ALA A 277 -10.24 -12.94 18.60
CA ALA A 277 -9.73 -12.67 19.94
C ALA A 277 -10.86 -12.61 20.99
N ILE A 278 -11.99 -11.97 20.66
CA ILE A 278 -13.21 -11.95 21.48
C ILE A 278 -13.73 -13.37 21.72
N GLU A 279 -13.84 -14.16 20.65
CA GLU A 279 -14.32 -15.55 20.72
C GLU A 279 -13.40 -16.45 21.56
N GLY A 280 -12.08 -16.26 21.42
CA GLY A 280 -11.07 -17.00 22.20
C GLY A 280 -11.04 -16.62 23.67
N ALA A 281 -11.21 -15.33 23.99
CA ALA A 281 -11.29 -14.85 25.37
C ALA A 281 -12.65 -15.17 26.02
N GLY A 282 -13.71 -15.32 25.23
CA GLY A 282 -15.05 -15.58 25.71
C GLY A 282 -15.76 -14.37 26.33
N ILE A 283 -15.22 -13.16 26.14
CA ILE A 283 -15.76 -11.90 26.67
C ILE A 283 -15.62 -10.78 25.63
N ILE A 284 -16.37 -9.69 25.82
CA ILE A 284 -16.22 -8.44 25.06
C ILE A 284 -15.60 -7.40 26.02
N PRO A 285 -14.45 -6.80 25.72
CA PRO A 285 -13.85 -5.78 26.58
C PRO A 285 -14.64 -4.48 26.53
N GLU A 286 -14.62 -3.70 27.62
CA GLU A 286 -15.24 -2.38 27.66
C GLU A 286 -14.42 -1.36 26.86
N THR A 287 -13.09 -1.47 26.91
CA THR A 287 -12.17 -0.48 26.32
C THR A 287 -11.08 -1.15 25.48
N LEU A 288 -10.78 -0.57 24.31
CA LEU A 288 -9.61 -0.90 23.51
C LEU A 288 -8.72 0.33 23.36
N SER A 289 -7.46 0.20 23.72
CA SER A 289 -6.43 1.20 23.43
C SER A 289 -5.55 0.77 22.27
N LEU A 290 -5.23 1.73 21.40
CA LEU A 290 -4.42 1.53 20.20
C LEU A 290 -3.65 2.81 19.87
N THR A 291 -2.57 2.70 19.10
CA THR A 291 -1.72 3.84 18.70
C THR A 291 -1.89 4.24 17.23
N SER A 292 -2.46 3.35 16.40
CA SER A 292 -2.60 3.56 14.95
C SER A 292 -3.97 4.11 14.59
N LEU A 293 -4.00 5.24 13.86
CA LEU A 293 -5.25 5.80 13.32
C LEU A 293 -5.89 4.86 12.28
N LEU A 294 -5.07 4.18 11.49
CA LEU A 294 -5.57 3.20 10.52
C LEU A 294 -6.28 2.03 11.23
N LEU A 295 -5.63 1.46 12.24
CA LEU A 295 -6.21 0.36 13.03
C LEU A 295 -7.50 0.80 13.74
N GLU A 296 -7.53 2.04 14.23
CA GLU A 296 -8.73 2.65 14.79
C GLU A 296 -9.89 2.62 13.78
N GLN A 297 -9.67 3.16 12.58
CA GLN A 297 -10.67 3.21 11.52
C GLN A 297 -11.13 1.81 11.10
N GLN A 298 -10.19 0.85 11.07
CA GLN A 298 -10.49 -0.56 10.79
C GLN A 298 -11.40 -1.19 11.84
N LEU A 299 -11.12 -0.98 13.13
CA LEU A 299 -11.86 -1.63 14.21
C LEU A 299 -13.13 -0.88 14.62
N ARG A 300 -13.25 0.42 14.30
CA ARG A 300 -14.39 1.28 14.67
C ARG A 300 -15.76 0.68 14.36
N PRO A 301 -16.03 0.10 13.17
CA PRO A 301 -17.34 -0.49 12.89
C PRO A 301 -17.69 -1.67 13.82
N VAL A 302 -16.71 -2.52 14.14
CA VAL A 302 -16.88 -3.68 15.03
C VAL A 302 -17.03 -3.22 16.48
N ALA A 303 -16.16 -2.29 16.92
CA ALA A 303 -16.20 -1.74 18.26
C ALA A 303 -17.52 -1.04 18.57
N ALA A 304 -18.01 -0.20 17.64
CA ALA A 304 -19.30 0.47 17.80
C ALA A 304 -20.47 -0.51 17.91
N ALA A 305 -20.47 -1.57 17.11
CA ALA A 305 -21.55 -2.58 17.13
C ALA A 305 -21.55 -3.45 18.40
N LEU A 306 -20.39 -3.56 19.07
CA LEU A 306 -20.20 -4.29 20.32
C LEU A 306 -20.14 -3.38 21.56
N GLU A 307 -20.40 -2.08 21.40
CA GLU A 307 -20.39 -1.06 22.47
C GLU A 307 -19.03 -0.90 23.17
N ILE A 308 -17.94 -1.16 22.44
CA ILE A 308 -16.57 -1.06 22.92
C ILE A 308 -16.05 0.37 22.73
N LYS A 309 -15.44 0.94 23.77
CA LYS A 309 -14.83 2.27 23.74
C LYS A 309 -13.43 2.19 23.10
N LEU A 310 -13.26 2.81 21.92
CA LEU A 310 -11.94 2.96 21.29
C LEU A 310 -11.21 4.18 21.85
N GLN A 311 -9.93 4.02 22.16
CA GLN A 311 -9.05 5.07 22.66
C GLN A 311 -7.73 5.09 21.88
N LEU A 312 -7.50 6.15 21.10
CA LEU A 312 -6.18 6.46 20.57
C LEU A 312 -5.29 6.98 21.72
N VAL A 313 -4.19 6.28 21.97
CA VAL A 313 -3.24 6.59 23.05
C VAL A 313 -1.83 6.70 22.51
N ALA A 314 -0.94 7.36 23.24
CA ALA A 314 0.44 7.56 22.81
C ALA A 314 1.33 6.31 22.96
N LYS A 315 0.99 5.39 23.89
CA LYS A 315 1.77 4.20 24.22
C LYS A 315 0.87 3.07 24.68
N LEU A 316 1.34 1.82 24.51
CA LEU A 316 0.65 0.60 24.93
C LEU A 316 1.64 -0.21 25.78
N PRO A 317 1.87 0.13 27.06
CA PRO A 317 2.97 -0.42 27.85
C PRO A 317 3.01 -1.95 27.91
N GLU A 318 1.87 -2.61 28.13
CA GLU A 318 1.83 -4.07 28.24
C GLU A 318 2.02 -4.72 26.87
N LEU A 319 1.41 -4.15 25.83
CA LEU A 319 1.59 -4.62 24.47
C LEU A 319 3.02 -4.36 23.95
N ASP A 320 3.65 -3.25 24.30
CA ASP A 320 5.02 -2.89 23.92
C ASP A 320 6.01 -3.90 24.51
N ALA A 321 5.80 -4.31 25.77
CA ALA A 321 6.57 -5.36 26.41
C ALA A 321 6.36 -6.73 25.72
N ALA A 322 5.11 -7.11 25.44
CA ALA A 322 4.77 -8.34 24.74
C ALA A 322 5.37 -8.40 23.33
N ALA A 323 5.24 -7.32 22.55
CA ALA A 323 5.78 -7.23 21.20
C ALA A 323 7.32 -7.31 21.18
N THR A 324 8.00 -6.69 22.15
CA THR A 324 9.46 -6.78 22.30
C THR A 324 9.91 -8.21 22.58
N ALA A 325 9.19 -8.92 23.46
CA ALA A 325 9.50 -10.32 23.77
C ALA A 325 9.30 -11.23 22.55
N LEU A 326 8.25 -11.01 21.76
CA LEU A 326 8.01 -11.74 20.51
C LEU A 326 9.10 -11.47 19.47
N LYS A 327 9.46 -10.20 19.23
CA LYS A 327 10.52 -9.84 18.28
C LYS A 327 11.88 -10.41 18.68
N THR A 328 12.22 -10.48 19.97
CA THR A 328 13.48 -11.08 20.45
C THR A 328 13.55 -12.59 20.24
N ARG A 329 12.40 -13.27 20.25
CA ARG A 329 12.32 -14.74 20.19
C ARG A 329 12.20 -15.28 18.76
N PHE A 330 11.68 -14.47 17.84
CA PHE A 330 11.34 -14.88 16.47
C PHE A 330 11.92 -13.98 15.37
N GLY A 331 12.57 -12.87 15.71
CA GLY A 331 13.33 -12.01 14.79
C GLY A 331 14.83 -12.30 14.84
#